data_AF-A0A0F8ZME1-F1
#
_entry.id   AF-A0A0F8ZME1-F1
#
_cell.length_a   1.000
_cell.length_b   1.000
_cell.length_c   1.000
_cell.angle_alpha   90.00
_cell.angle_beta   90.00
_cell.angle_gamma   90.00
#
_symmetry.space_group_name_H-M   'P 1'
#
loop_
_entity.id
_entity.type
_entity.pdbx_description
1 polymer ?
#
loop_
_entity_poly.entity_id
_entity_poly.type
_entity_poly.pdbx_seq_one_letter_code
_entity_poly.pdbx_strand_id
1 'polypeptide(L)'
;ILGGLSALLAPSLDLRTVRARLRISIDANATMKWVFGETALATDIIFATQHGAADKFYTYIIAGAGHLIDSYGDLYINDELITFGGPLGDEAQGAWLGALRRRIRLGTESQIAFGDMDAADDFAPGLWPVTADGLGMAHYRLRWDITHAKISSGVPTRVTQIAKGGPVYDPRLDTTRGGSGTHRADDQATWEYNDGVDDIGANWALIVLRYLIGWQINSKLVIGMGIDPDDIDMDQAMAAANVCEALIDGKPRYRIGGVLPVTNDHPAIIRQLEGAINGKVARVGGKYFIWAPNDDLTPFSTIDEADLLREAGVVFTPSGPMEKLYNTGRGSYVSSATTDLFNLVPYPDVEETAAVTEDGGVRVLNHDLSMVQDVSIAERVVRGMVRRSRFGASWRFAMGPKGLTFQPFSVTTLNCQETNN
;
A
#
# COMPACT_ATOMS: atom_id res chain seq x y z
N ILE A 1 8.05 10.16 22.73
CA ILE A 1 7.41 10.11 21.40
C ILE A 1 6.30 11.16 21.38
N LEU A 2 6.57 12.37 20.88
CA LEU A 2 5.63 13.52 20.89
C LEU A 2 4.62 13.51 19.71
N GLY A 3 4.52 12.39 18.99
CA GLY A 3 3.87 12.32 17.67
C GLY A 3 2.44 11.77 17.61
N GLY A 4 1.83 11.38 18.74
CA GLY A 4 0.55 10.64 18.75
C GLY A 4 -0.61 11.36 18.04
N LEU A 5 -0.77 12.66 18.29
CA LEU A 5 -1.83 13.47 17.66
C LEU A 5 -1.47 13.94 16.23
N SER A 6 -0.19 14.25 15.97
CA SER A 6 0.23 14.71 14.64
C SER A 6 0.14 13.61 13.58
N ALA A 7 0.20 12.35 14.01
CA ALA A 7 -0.04 11.17 13.20
C ALA A 7 -1.51 10.96 12.84
N LEU A 8 -2.41 11.23 13.79
CA LEU A 8 -3.85 11.07 13.62
C LEU A 8 -4.42 12.05 12.58
N LEU A 9 -3.75 13.18 12.39
CA LEU A 9 -4.10 14.24 11.46
C LEU A 9 -3.26 14.19 10.17
N ALA A 10 -2.39 13.18 10.01
CA ALA A 10 -1.61 13.03 8.79
C ALA A 10 -2.53 12.46 7.69
N PRO A 11 -2.89 13.25 6.66
CA PRO A 11 -3.69 12.72 5.56
C PRO A 11 -2.98 11.56 4.88
N SER A 12 -3.72 10.57 4.38
CA SER A 12 -3.18 9.57 3.45
C SER A 12 -2.97 10.23 2.08
N LEU A 13 -1.99 11.14 2.02
CA LEU A 13 -1.99 12.26 1.10
C LEU A 13 -1.36 11.90 -0.26
N ASP A 14 -2.12 11.21 -1.11
CA ASP A 14 -2.00 11.37 -2.56
C ASP A 14 -3.26 10.94 -3.34
N LEU A 15 -4.30 11.76 -3.26
CA LEU A 15 -5.52 11.55 -4.07
C LEU A 15 -5.30 11.85 -5.57
N ARG A 16 -4.20 12.52 -5.94
CA ARG A 16 -3.91 12.81 -7.35
C ARG A 16 -3.47 11.55 -8.06
N THR A 17 -2.56 10.78 -7.47
CA THR A 17 -2.10 9.49 -8.03
C THR A 17 -3.26 8.50 -8.17
N VAL A 18 -4.16 8.43 -7.18
CA VAL A 18 -5.35 7.56 -7.25
C VAL A 18 -6.27 7.93 -8.41
N ARG A 19 -6.43 9.22 -8.73
CA ARG A 19 -7.27 9.65 -9.86
C ARG A 19 -6.56 9.54 -11.20
N ALA A 20 -5.26 9.84 -11.25
CA ALA A 20 -4.47 9.84 -12.47
C ALA A 20 -4.39 8.45 -13.11
N ARG A 21 -4.30 7.39 -12.30
CA ARG A 21 -4.19 6.00 -12.75
C ARG A 21 -5.45 5.42 -13.43
N LEU A 22 -6.58 6.12 -13.40
CA LEU A 22 -7.84 5.66 -14.03
C LEU A 22 -7.97 6.15 -15.48
N ARG A 23 -7.05 7.00 -15.94
CA ARG A 23 -7.03 7.53 -17.29
C ARG A 23 -5.61 7.42 -17.84
N ILE A 24 -5.51 6.97 -19.07
CA ILE A 24 -4.25 6.95 -19.78
C ILE A 24 -3.79 8.39 -19.98
N SER A 25 -2.53 8.67 -19.65
CA SER A 25 -1.91 9.97 -19.86
C SER A 25 -0.49 9.82 -20.39
N ILE A 26 -0.07 10.79 -21.21
CA ILE A 26 1.32 10.94 -21.61
C ILE A 26 1.90 11.98 -20.66
N ASP A 27 2.80 11.54 -19.79
CA ASP A 27 3.59 12.41 -18.93
C ASP A 27 5.07 12.06 -19.12
N ALA A 28 5.80 12.96 -19.76
CA ALA A 28 7.23 12.78 -20.04
C ALA A 28 8.09 12.80 -18.76
N ASN A 29 7.54 13.28 -17.64
CA ASN A 29 8.19 13.29 -16.34
C ASN A 29 7.65 12.20 -15.40
N ALA A 30 6.82 11.28 -15.91
CA ALA A 30 6.31 10.16 -15.12
C ALA A 30 7.48 9.37 -14.55
N THR A 31 7.47 9.19 -13.24
CA THR A 31 8.44 8.37 -12.52
C THR A 31 7.87 7.00 -12.23
N MET A 32 8.75 6.07 -11.89
CA MET A 32 8.35 4.74 -11.46
C MET A 32 7.38 4.81 -10.28
N LYS A 33 6.45 3.87 -10.25
CA LYS A 33 5.46 3.76 -9.19
C LYS A 33 5.58 2.40 -8.54
N TRP A 34 5.56 2.38 -7.21
CA TRP A 34 5.48 1.19 -6.41
C TRP A 34 4.02 0.78 -6.23
N VAL A 35 3.72 -0.49 -6.48
CA VAL A 35 2.38 -1.08 -6.41
C VAL A 35 2.37 -2.22 -5.40
N PHE A 36 1.38 -2.23 -4.51
CA PHE A 36 1.19 -3.24 -3.47
C PHE A 36 -0.29 -3.51 -3.25
N GLY A 37 -0.61 -4.65 -2.62
CA GLY A 37 -1.97 -5.18 -2.57
C GLY A 37 -2.52 -5.46 -3.97
N GLU A 38 -3.81 -5.75 -4.06
CA GLU A 38 -4.51 -5.81 -5.34
C GLU A 38 -5.02 -4.39 -5.67
N THR A 39 -4.74 -3.83 -6.83
CA THR A 39 -5.15 -2.46 -7.15
C THR A 39 -5.11 -2.14 -8.63
N ALA A 40 -5.72 -1.02 -9.02
CA ALA A 40 -5.53 -0.43 -10.34
C ALA A 40 -4.09 0.07 -10.53
N LEU A 41 -3.41 -0.44 -11.56
CA LEU A 41 -2.06 -0.04 -11.96
C LEU A 41 -1.99 1.39 -12.44
N ALA A 42 -0.77 1.95 -12.48
CA ALA A 42 -0.52 3.17 -13.22
C ALA A 42 -0.77 3.00 -14.73
N THR A 43 -1.06 4.12 -15.40
CA THR A 43 -1.46 4.18 -16.81
C THR A 43 -0.55 5.14 -17.59
N ASP A 44 0.76 5.10 -17.31
CA ASP A 44 1.74 5.97 -17.95
C ASP A 44 2.16 5.40 -19.31
N ILE A 45 1.85 6.11 -20.40
CA ILE A 45 2.30 5.70 -21.74
C ILE A 45 3.81 5.92 -21.85
N ILE A 46 4.54 4.85 -22.17
CA ILE A 46 5.97 4.93 -22.51
C ILE A 46 6.22 4.90 -24.02
N PHE A 47 5.26 4.38 -24.80
CA PHE A 47 5.36 4.33 -26.25
C PHE A 47 3.98 4.31 -26.91
N ALA A 48 3.84 5.07 -27.98
CA ALA A 48 2.63 5.10 -28.81
C ALA A 48 2.99 5.30 -30.27
N THR A 49 2.44 4.46 -31.16
CA THR A 49 2.62 4.61 -32.62
C THR A 49 1.48 3.93 -33.39
N GLN A 50 1.26 4.40 -34.62
CA GLN A 50 0.57 3.64 -35.66
C GLN A 50 1.55 2.68 -36.34
N HIS A 51 1.03 1.54 -36.80
CA HIS A 51 1.78 0.49 -37.49
C HIS A 51 0.81 -0.50 -38.17
N GLY A 52 1.36 -1.54 -38.80
CA GLY A 52 0.57 -2.50 -39.58
C GLY A 52 0.28 -2.03 -41.00
N ALA A 53 -0.25 -2.94 -41.82
CA ALA A 53 -0.61 -2.61 -43.20
C ALA A 53 -1.65 -1.47 -43.24
N ALA A 54 -1.34 -0.42 -44.01
CA ALA A 54 -2.15 0.81 -44.12
C ALA A 54 -2.38 1.53 -42.77
N ASP A 55 -1.46 1.40 -41.81
CA ASP A 55 -1.47 2.08 -40.51
C ASP A 55 -2.76 1.84 -39.70
N LYS A 56 -3.39 0.67 -39.92
CA LYS A 56 -4.68 0.33 -39.30
C LYS A 56 -4.58 0.00 -37.82
N PHE A 57 -3.39 -0.26 -37.30
CA PHE A 57 -3.20 -0.54 -35.89
C PHE A 57 -2.60 0.65 -35.16
N TYR A 58 -3.06 0.86 -33.93
CA TYR A 58 -2.47 1.79 -32.99
C TYR A 58 -2.06 1.07 -31.72
N THR A 59 -0.81 1.22 -31.30
CA THR A 59 -0.27 0.56 -30.11
C THR A 59 -0.03 1.58 -29.00
N TYR A 60 -0.43 1.23 -27.78
CA TYR A 60 0.13 1.79 -26.55
C TYR A 60 0.98 0.75 -25.84
N ILE A 61 2.13 1.16 -25.34
CA ILE A 61 2.86 0.44 -24.29
C ILE A 61 2.80 1.29 -23.04
N ILE A 62 2.31 0.69 -21.96
CA ILE A 62 1.96 1.36 -20.72
C ILE A 62 2.76 0.74 -19.58
N ALA A 63 3.46 1.58 -18.81
CA ALA A 63 4.14 1.18 -17.58
C ALA A 63 3.13 1.17 -16.42
N GLY A 64 3.00 0.01 -15.79
CA GLY A 64 2.04 -0.21 -14.69
C GLY A 64 2.68 -0.16 -13.30
N ALA A 65 3.89 -0.71 -13.16
CA ALA A 65 4.66 -0.71 -11.92
C ALA A 65 6.17 -0.74 -12.19
N GLY A 66 6.96 -0.05 -11.38
CA GLY A 66 8.43 0.01 -11.49
C GLY A 66 9.18 -1.18 -10.87
N HIS A 67 8.51 -2.31 -10.67
CA HIS A 67 9.06 -3.53 -10.09
C HIS A 67 8.26 -4.74 -10.56
N LEU A 68 8.72 -5.94 -10.19
CA LEU A 68 7.98 -7.19 -10.36
C LEU A 68 6.63 -7.14 -9.65
N ILE A 69 5.56 -7.47 -10.37
CA ILE A 69 4.23 -7.73 -9.83
C ILE A 69 3.94 -9.23 -9.83
N ASP A 70 3.03 -9.68 -8.99
CA ASP A 70 2.59 -11.08 -8.93
C ASP A 70 1.81 -11.47 -10.18
N SER A 71 0.76 -10.73 -10.51
CA SER A 71 -0.13 -11.08 -11.61
C SER A 71 -0.96 -9.90 -12.11
N TYR A 72 -1.28 -9.93 -13.41
CA TYR A 72 -2.29 -9.05 -14.01
C TYR A 72 -3.69 -9.65 -13.80
N GLY A 73 -4.62 -8.79 -13.38
CA GLY A 73 -6.04 -9.12 -13.28
C GLY A 73 -6.86 -8.55 -14.44
N ASP A 74 -8.09 -8.19 -14.12
CA ASP A 74 -9.09 -7.69 -15.06
C ASP A 74 -8.69 -6.35 -15.70
N LEU A 75 -9.09 -6.18 -16.95
CA LEU A 75 -8.95 -4.92 -17.70
C LEU A 75 -10.34 -4.36 -17.98
N TYR A 76 -10.56 -3.10 -17.63
CA TYR A 76 -11.77 -2.36 -17.96
C TYR A 76 -11.46 -1.25 -18.95
N ILE A 77 -12.32 -1.10 -19.96
CA ILE A 77 -12.29 -0.01 -20.93
C ILE A 77 -13.64 0.69 -20.90
N ASN A 78 -13.66 1.99 -20.60
CA ASN A 78 -14.92 2.75 -20.45
C ASN A 78 -15.95 2.04 -19.55
N ASP A 79 -15.50 1.39 -18.48
CA ASP A 79 -16.28 0.60 -17.51
C ASP A 79 -16.79 -0.77 -18.00
N GLU A 80 -16.47 -1.14 -19.24
CA GLU A 80 -16.74 -2.48 -19.76
C GLU A 80 -15.58 -3.42 -19.41
N LEU A 81 -15.88 -4.53 -18.74
CA LEU A 81 -14.90 -5.60 -18.49
C LEU A 81 -14.52 -6.25 -19.82
N ILE A 82 -13.22 -6.37 -20.06
CA ILE A 82 -12.67 -7.00 -21.25
C ILE A 82 -12.15 -8.38 -20.91
N THR A 83 -12.74 -9.38 -21.55
CA THR A 83 -12.27 -10.76 -21.45
C THR A 83 -11.30 -11.05 -22.59
N PHE A 84 -10.26 -11.82 -22.27
CA PHE A 84 -9.23 -12.23 -23.21
C PHE A 84 -9.22 -13.74 -23.37
N GLY A 85 -8.90 -14.20 -24.58
CA GLY A 85 -8.84 -15.60 -24.96
C GLY A 85 -7.86 -15.83 -26.10
N GLY A 86 -8.04 -16.93 -26.83
CA GLY A 86 -7.12 -17.37 -27.87
C GLY A 86 -5.91 -18.13 -27.30
N PRO A 87 -5.03 -18.66 -28.17
CA PRO A 87 -3.94 -19.57 -27.77
C PRO A 87 -2.94 -18.97 -26.76
N LEU A 88 -2.78 -17.64 -26.78
CA LEU A 88 -1.87 -16.91 -25.90
C LEU A 88 -2.61 -16.03 -24.87
N GLY A 89 -3.94 -16.11 -24.79
CA GLY A 89 -4.76 -15.29 -23.88
C GLY A 89 -4.65 -13.78 -24.14
N ASP A 90 -4.32 -13.38 -25.36
CA ASP A 90 -4.02 -11.99 -25.73
C ASP A 90 -5.07 -11.36 -26.67
N GLU A 91 -6.09 -12.11 -27.07
CA GLU A 91 -7.15 -11.66 -27.97
C GLU A 91 -8.40 -11.26 -27.19
N ALA A 92 -8.86 -10.02 -27.32
CA ALA A 92 -10.12 -9.61 -26.71
C ALA A 92 -11.28 -10.41 -27.30
N GLN A 93 -12.31 -10.65 -26.48
CA GLN A 93 -13.46 -11.48 -26.85
C GLN A 93 -14.74 -10.64 -27.00
N GLY A 94 -15.81 -11.29 -27.45
CA GLY A 94 -17.13 -10.66 -27.57
C GLY A 94 -17.14 -9.47 -28.54
N ALA A 95 -17.73 -8.35 -28.12
CA ALA A 95 -17.85 -7.17 -28.96
C ALA A 95 -16.51 -6.46 -29.26
N TRP A 96 -15.43 -6.83 -28.54
CA TRP A 96 -14.07 -6.33 -28.74
C TRP A 96 -13.19 -7.27 -29.56
N LEU A 97 -13.72 -8.41 -30.02
CA LEU A 97 -13.00 -9.35 -30.86
C LEU A 97 -12.50 -8.67 -32.14
N GLY A 98 -11.20 -8.79 -32.40
CA GLY A 98 -10.53 -8.11 -33.52
C GLY A 98 -10.23 -6.63 -33.30
N ALA A 99 -10.91 -5.96 -32.36
CA ALA A 99 -10.70 -4.55 -32.04
C ALA A 99 -9.46 -4.32 -31.14
N LEU A 100 -9.20 -5.24 -30.22
CA LEU A 100 -8.17 -5.10 -29.19
C LEU A 100 -7.38 -6.39 -29.00
N ARG A 101 -6.08 -6.26 -28.84
CA ARG A 101 -5.21 -7.30 -28.27
C ARG A 101 -4.37 -6.74 -27.11
N ARG A 102 -4.05 -7.59 -26.12
CA ARG A 102 -3.22 -7.24 -24.96
C ARG A 102 -2.05 -8.20 -24.77
N ARG A 103 -0.83 -7.69 -24.64
CA ARG A 103 0.33 -8.48 -24.18
C ARG A 103 0.89 -7.91 -22.89
N ILE A 104 1.29 -8.78 -21.97
CA ILE A 104 1.71 -8.39 -20.61
C ILE A 104 3.15 -8.81 -20.30
N ARG A 105 3.78 -8.08 -19.37
CA ARG A 105 5.10 -8.34 -18.80
C ARG A 105 5.06 -8.04 -17.30
N LEU A 106 5.41 -9.03 -16.48
CA LEU A 106 5.28 -8.91 -15.02
C LEU A 106 6.35 -8.04 -14.36
N GLY A 107 7.41 -7.66 -15.08
CA GLY A 107 8.54 -6.92 -14.50
C GLY A 107 9.64 -7.84 -13.98
N THR A 108 9.84 -9.01 -14.59
CA THR A 108 10.99 -9.87 -14.26
C THR A 108 12.27 -9.29 -14.86
N GLU A 109 13.43 -9.70 -14.32
CA GLU A 109 14.73 -9.28 -14.87
C GLU A 109 15.09 -10.00 -16.19
N SER A 110 14.40 -11.09 -16.50
CA SER A 110 14.65 -11.91 -17.69
C SER A 110 13.59 -11.74 -18.78
N GLN A 111 12.70 -10.76 -18.65
CA GLN A 111 11.64 -10.54 -19.62
C GLN A 111 12.19 -10.03 -20.94
N ILE A 112 11.45 -10.27 -22.02
CA ILE A 112 11.83 -9.86 -23.37
C ILE A 112 10.94 -8.72 -23.87
N ALA A 113 11.46 -7.93 -24.80
CA ALA A 113 10.69 -6.90 -25.50
C ALA A 113 9.39 -7.45 -26.12
N PHE A 114 8.43 -6.56 -26.39
CA PHE A 114 7.26 -6.94 -27.16
C PHE A 114 7.62 -7.16 -28.62
N GLY A 115 7.06 -8.21 -29.20
CA GLY A 115 7.05 -8.44 -30.65
C GLY A 115 5.62 -8.60 -31.16
N ASP A 116 5.50 -9.10 -32.39
CA ASP A 116 4.24 -9.28 -33.09
C ASP A 116 3.23 -10.13 -32.30
N MET A 117 2.02 -9.61 -32.20
CA MET A 117 0.89 -10.30 -31.57
C MET A 117 0.16 -11.25 -32.54
N ASP A 118 0.17 -10.93 -33.82
CA ASP A 118 -0.33 -11.76 -34.91
C ASP A 118 0.41 -11.42 -36.21
N ALA A 119 0.14 -12.17 -37.29
CA ALA A 119 0.80 -11.97 -38.57
C ALA A 119 0.46 -10.62 -39.25
N ALA A 120 -0.61 -9.94 -38.83
CA ALA A 120 -0.99 -8.65 -39.40
C ALA A 120 -0.36 -7.47 -38.63
N ASP A 121 0.14 -7.72 -37.42
CA ASP A 121 0.63 -6.71 -36.48
C ASP A 121 1.76 -5.88 -37.13
N ASP A 122 2.75 -6.52 -37.77
CA ASP A 122 3.91 -5.86 -38.40
C ASP A 122 4.58 -4.84 -37.47
N PHE A 123 4.71 -5.21 -36.20
CA PHE A 123 5.35 -4.44 -35.14
C PHE A 123 6.86 -4.68 -35.19
N ALA A 124 7.47 -4.08 -36.22
CA ALA A 124 8.87 -4.30 -36.54
C ALA A 124 9.83 -3.91 -35.39
N PRO A 125 10.99 -4.58 -35.27
CA PRO A 125 12.04 -4.21 -34.31
C PRO A 125 12.58 -2.77 -34.46
N GLY A 126 12.32 -2.11 -35.59
CA GLY A 126 12.64 -0.68 -35.76
C GLY A 126 11.74 0.26 -34.95
N LEU A 127 10.52 -0.17 -34.60
CA LEU A 127 9.58 0.59 -33.76
C LEU A 127 9.83 0.32 -32.29
N TRP A 128 9.94 -0.96 -31.92
CA TRP A 128 10.24 -1.40 -30.56
C TRP A 128 11.41 -2.37 -30.60
N PRO A 129 12.63 -1.89 -30.30
CA PRO A 129 13.82 -2.72 -30.43
C PRO A 129 13.81 -3.84 -29.41
N VAL A 130 14.50 -4.94 -29.74
CA VAL A 130 14.65 -6.09 -28.82
C VAL A 130 15.34 -5.72 -27.50
N THR A 131 16.06 -4.60 -27.47
CA THR A 131 16.70 -4.01 -26.28
C THR A 131 15.74 -3.20 -25.41
N ALA A 132 14.52 -2.90 -25.89
CA ALA A 132 13.46 -2.27 -25.11
C ALA A 132 12.65 -3.36 -24.38
N ASP A 133 13.33 -4.17 -23.57
CA ASP A 133 12.73 -5.24 -22.80
C ASP A 133 12.00 -4.76 -21.53
N GLY A 134 12.24 -3.51 -21.13
CA GLY A 134 11.67 -2.92 -19.93
C GLY A 134 12.06 -3.68 -18.67
N LEU A 135 13.25 -4.30 -18.62
CA LEU A 135 13.75 -5.14 -17.53
C LEU A 135 13.36 -4.59 -16.14
N GLY A 136 12.74 -5.45 -15.33
CA GLY A 136 12.37 -5.11 -13.95
C GLY A 136 11.15 -4.19 -13.80
N MET A 137 10.49 -3.79 -14.89
CA MET A 137 9.27 -2.97 -14.88
C MET A 137 8.10 -3.77 -15.42
N ALA A 138 6.98 -3.78 -14.67
CA ALA A 138 5.73 -4.35 -15.14
C ALA A 138 5.08 -3.41 -16.15
N HIS A 139 4.89 -3.89 -17.37
CA HIS A 139 4.33 -3.10 -18.47
C HIS A 139 3.50 -3.96 -19.41
N TYR A 140 2.54 -3.34 -20.09
CA TYR A 140 1.62 -4.03 -20.97
C TYR A 140 1.40 -3.25 -22.26
N ARG A 141 1.23 -4.01 -23.35
CA ARG A 141 0.95 -3.51 -24.69
C ARG A 141 -0.52 -3.68 -24.99
N LEU A 142 -1.19 -2.61 -25.38
CA LEU A 142 -2.55 -2.61 -25.92
C LEU A 142 -2.48 -2.24 -27.40
N ARG A 143 -2.93 -3.14 -28.27
CA ARG A 143 -3.02 -2.90 -29.72
C ARG A 143 -4.47 -2.75 -30.12
N TRP A 144 -4.79 -1.64 -30.76
CA TRP A 144 -6.13 -1.28 -31.23
C TRP A 144 -6.21 -1.35 -32.75
N ASP A 145 -7.27 -1.92 -33.29
CA ASP A 145 -7.65 -1.76 -34.70
C ASP A 145 -8.53 -0.52 -34.85
N ILE A 146 -7.99 0.54 -35.45
CA ILE A 146 -8.68 1.84 -35.56
C ILE A 146 -9.82 1.80 -36.59
N THR A 147 -9.89 0.76 -37.42
CA THR A 147 -10.97 0.57 -38.40
C THR A 147 -12.18 -0.14 -37.80
N HIS A 148 -12.02 -0.74 -36.61
CA HIS A 148 -13.08 -1.48 -35.96
C HIS A 148 -14.18 -0.56 -35.40
N ALA A 149 -15.45 -0.97 -35.49
CA ALA A 149 -16.60 -0.16 -35.09
C ALA A 149 -16.52 0.35 -33.63
N LYS A 150 -16.00 -0.47 -32.71
CA LYS A 150 -15.76 -0.09 -31.29
C LYS A 150 -14.75 1.06 -31.11
N ILE A 151 -13.87 1.30 -32.07
CA ILE A 151 -12.80 2.31 -32.02
C ILE A 151 -13.10 3.49 -32.96
N SER A 152 -14.27 3.49 -33.61
CA SER A 152 -14.67 4.54 -34.57
C SER A 152 -14.75 5.95 -33.97
N SER A 153 -14.98 6.08 -32.66
CA SER A 153 -14.97 7.35 -31.91
C SER A 153 -13.59 7.75 -31.39
N GLY A 154 -12.54 6.99 -31.74
CA GLY A 154 -11.18 7.16 -31.26
C GLY A 154 -10.79 6.10 -30.23
N VAL A 155 -9.49 6.05 -29.92
CA VAL A 155 -8.94 5.09 -28.96
C VAL A 155 -9.36 5.50 -27.54
N PRO A 156 -9.99 4.60 -26.76
CA PRO A 156 -10.44 4.91 -25.40
C PRO A 156 -9.31 5.38 -24.49
N THR A 157 -9.57 6.43 -23.70
CA THR A 157 -8.61 6.99 -22.75
C THR A 157 -8.84 6.51 -21.31
N ARG A 158 -10.04 5.99 -20.99
CA ARG A 158 -10.35 5.44 -19.67
C ARG A 158 -10.09 3.95 -19.69
N VAL A 159 -8.93 3.56 -19.16
CA VAL A 159 -8.47 2.19 -19.08
C VAL A 159 -8.04 1.93 -17.64
N THR A 160 -8.62 0.90 -17.02
CA THR A 160 -8.29 0.48 -15.67
C THR A 160 -7.78 -0.96 -15.75
N GLN A 161 -6.47 -1.14 -15.57
CA GLN A 161 -5.85 -2.46 -15.47
C GLN A 161 -5.62 -2.78 -14.00
N ILE A 162 -6.27 -3.85 -13.50
CA ILE A 162 -6.09 -4.34 -12.14
C ILE A 162 -4.88 -5.28 -12.10
N ALA A 163 -4.14 -5.29 -11.00
CA ALA A 163 -3.09 -6.27 -10.76
C ALA A 163 -2.88 -6.52 -9.27
N LYS A 164 -2.35 -7.70 -8.93
CA LYS A 164 -1.73 -7.97 -7.64
C LYS A 164 -0.30 -7.43 -7.67
N GLY A 165 0.06 -6.63 -6.67
CA GLY A 165 1.36 -5.99 -6.53
C GLY A 165 2.53 -6.95 -6.37
N GLY A 166 3.70 -6.43 -5.98
CA GLY A 166 4.91 -7.24 -5.87
C GLY A 166 4.94 -8.18 -4.66
N PRO A 167 5.77 -9.23 -4.70
CA PRO A 167 5.97 -10.14 -3.56
C PRO A 167 6.55 -9.41 -2.35
N VAL A 168 6.24 -9.89 -1.15
CA VAL A 168 6.69 -9.33 0.12
C VAL A 168 7.54 -10.35 0.89
N TYR A 169 8.48 -9.85 1.68
CA TYR A 169 9.20 -10.67 2.64
C TYR A 169 8.37 -10.85 3.91
N ASP A 170 8.22 -12.11 4.33
CA ASP A 170 7.60 -12.45 5.62
C ASP A 170 8.62 -13.12 6.56
N PRO A 171 9.03 -12.46 7.66
CA PRO A 171 9.95 -13.03 8.64
C PRO A 171 9.39 -14.25 9.38
N ARG A 172 8.06 -14.43 9.43
CA ARG A 172 7.43 -15.64 10.00
C ARG A 172 7.73 -16.88 9.17
N LEU A 173 8.08 -16.69 7.90
CA LEU A 173 8.46 -17.74 6.95
C LEU A 173 9.99 -17.79 6.75
N ASP A 174 10.79 -17.14 7.59
CA ASP A 174 12.26 -17.15 7.52
C ASP A 174 12.87 -17.88 8.74
N THR A 175 13.46 -19.04 8.48
CA THR A 175 14.15 -19.85 9.51
C THR A 175 15.38 -19.17 10.13
N THR A 176 15.97 -18.18 9.46
CA THR A 176 17.12 -17.41 9.96
C THR A 176 16.70 -16.25 10.89
N ARG A 177 15.40 -15.91 10.92
CA ARG A 177 14.83 -14.78 11.70
C ARG A 177 13.79 -15.22 12.72
N GLY A 178 13.78 -16.50 13.11
CA GLY A 178 12.88 -17.05 14.13
C GLY A 178 11.55 -17.59 13.59
N GLY A 179 11.30 -17.45 12.29
CA GLY A 179 10.16 -18.06 11.60
C GLY A 179 10.39 -19.50 11.16
N SER A 180 9.49 -20.01 10.34
CA SER A 180 9.53 -21.35 9.76
C SER A 180 9.16 -21.28 8.28
N GLY A 181 10.17 -21.37 7.41
CA GLY A 181 9.98 -21.39 5.96
C GLY A 181 11.27 -21.09 5.18
N THR A 182 11.07 -20.75 3.92
CA THR A 182 12.14 -20.59 2.93
C THR A 182 12.45 -19.14 2.58
N HIS A 183 11.69 -18.17 3.10
CA HIS A 183 11.94 -16.75 2.87
C HIS A 183 13.30 -16.34 3.41
N ARG A 184 13.97 -15.42 2.71
CA ARG A 184 15.24 -14.82 3.12
C ARG A 184 15.19 -13.32 2.85
N ALA A 185 15.54 -12.52 3.84
CA ALA A 185 15.49 -11.05 3.72
C ALA A 185 16.47 -10.49 2.66
N ASP A 186 17.54 -11.21 2.33
CA ASP A 186 18.56 -10.84 1.35
C ASP A 186 18.36 -11.50 -0.04
N ASP A 187 17.37 -12.39 -0.19
CA ASP A 187 17.06 -13.05 -1.46
C ASP A 187 15.60 -12.81 -1.88
N GLN A 188 15.42 -11.82 -2.75
CA GLN A 188 14.11 -11.43 -3.30
C GLN A 188 13.42 -12.54 -4.12
N ALA A 189 14.16 -13.56 -4.57
CA ALA A 189 13.57 -14.69 -5.29
C ALA A 189 12.77 -15.62 -4.37
N THR A 190 13.00 -15.53 -3.06
CA THR A 190 12.26 -16.29 -2.05
C THR A 190 10.96 -15.62 -1.61
N TRP A 191 10.75 -14.35 -1.95
CA TRP A 191 9.59 -13.59 -1.50
C TRP A 191 8.36 -13.95 -2.34
N GLU A 192 7.20 -13.97 -1.73
CA GLU A 192 5.94 -14.29 -2.40
C GLU A 192 4.84 -13.27 -2.10
N TYR A 193 3.83 -13.22 -2.97
CA TYR A 193 2.64 -12.41 -2.74
C TYR A 193 1.54 -13.19 -2.00
N ASN A 194 1.47 -14.50 -2.22
CA ASN A 194 0.48 -15.39 -1.59
C ASN A 194 1.21 -16.46 -0.79
N ASP A 195 0.86 -16.64 0.48
CA ASP A 195 1.24 -17.81 1.28
C ASP A 195 0.00 -18.71 1.39
N GLY A 196 -0.02 -19.79 0.61
CA GLY A 196 -1.18 -20.67 0.52
C GLY A 196 -2.44 -19.96 0.00
N VAL A 197 -3.39 -19.67 0.89
CA VAL A 197 -4.67 -18.99 0.58
C VAL A 197 -4.63 -17.50 0.96
N ASP A 198 -3.62 -17.07 1.72
CA ASP A 198 -3.53 -15.72 2.25
C ASP A 198 -2.71 -14.82 1.33
N ASP A 199 -3.32 -13.72 0.87
CA ASP A 199 -2.64 -12.65 0.14
C ASP A 199 -1.74 -11.82 1.09
N ILE A 200 -0.60 -12.37 1.50
CA ILE A 200 0.38 -11.67 2.36
C ILE A 200 0.90 -10.38 1.72
N GLY A 201 0.87 -10.27 0.39
CA GLY A 201 1.20 -9.08 -0.38
C GLY A 201 0.22 -7.90 -0.22
N ALA A 202 -0.89 -8.10 0.49
CA ALA A 202 -1.82 -7.06 0.93
C ALA A 202 -1.69 -6.73 2.44
N ASN A 203 -0.85 -7.46 3.19
CA ASN A 203 -0.62 -7.23 4.62
C ASN A 203 0.17 -5.94 4.84
N TRP A 204 -0.41 -4.98 5.57
CA TRP A 204 0.20 -3.67 5.80
C TRP A 204 1.60 -3.75 6.40
N ALA A 205 1.82 -4.60 7.41
CA ALA A 205 3.10 -4.68 8.10
C ALA A 205 4.21 -5.22 7.18
N LEU A 206 3.89 -6.23 6.36
CA LEU A 206 4.82 -6.81 5.39
C LEU A 206 5.11 -5.86 4.23
N ILE A 207 4.13 -5.05 3.82
CA ILE A 207 4.31 -3.97 2.84
C ILE A 207 5.28 -2.90 3.38
N VAL A 208 5.11 -2.49 4.64
CA VAL A 208 6.05 -1.57 5.31
C VAL A 208 7.44 -2.18 5.40
N LEU A 209 7.55 -3.45 5.80
CA LEU A 209 8.82 -4.16 5.90
C LEU A 209 9.54 -4.23 4.54
N ARG A 210 8.82 -4.62 3.49
CA ARG A 210 9.32 -4.62 2.11
C ARG A 210 9.83 -3.24 1.70
N TYR A 211 9.16 -2.17 2.10
CA TYR A 211 9.60 -0.82 1.77
C TYR A 211 10.86 -0.40 2.53
N LEU A 212 11.03 -0.83 3.78
CA LEU A 212 12.25 -0.59 4.56
C LEU A 212 13.44 -1.33 3.94
N ILE A 213 13.31 -2.63 3.66
CA ILE A 213 14.37 -3.45 3.05
C ILE A 213 14.66 -2.97 1.62
N GLY A 214 13.60 -2.70 0.86
CA GLY A 214 13.67 -2.26 -0.53
C GLY A 214 13.65 -3.39 -1.56
N TRP A 215 13.53 -3.01 -2.82
CA TRP A 215 13.50 -3.88 -3.99
C TRP A 215 14.66 -3.54 -4.90
N GLN A 216 15.47 -4.55 -5.23
CA GLN A 216 16.58 -4.41 -6.15
C GLN A 216 16.25 -4.98 -7.52
N ILE A 217 16.87 -4.39 -8.54
CA ILE A 217 16.88 -4.86 -9.93
C ILE A 217 18.34 -4.88 -10.38
N ASN A 218 18.85 -6.01 -10.90
CA ASN A 218 20.27 -6.18 -11.23
C ASN A 218 21.20 -5.79 -10.06
N SER A 219 20.85 -6.21 -8.84
CA SER A 219 21.58 -5.90 -7.59
C SER A 219 21.71 -4.40 -7.26
N LYS A 220 20.84 -3.56 -7.83
CA LYS A 220 20.75 -2.13 -7.50
C LYS A 220 19.41 -1.83 -6.88
N LEU A 221 19.41 -1.13 -5.75
CA LEU A 221 18.18 -0.65 -5.11
C LEU A 221 17.42 0.29 -6.06
N VAL A 222 16.18 -0.04 -6.38
CA VAL A 222 15.30 0.76 -7.23
C VAL A 222 14.12 1.35 -6.45
N ILE A 223 13.56 0.60 -5.50
CA ILE A 223 12.42 1.04 -4.67
C ILE A 223 12.71 0.76 -3.20
N GLY A 224 12.25 1.64 -2.32
CA GLY A 224 12.39 1.48 -0.87
C GLY A 224 13.67 2.09 -0.31
N MET A 225 13.94 1.84 0.97
CA MET A 225 14.98 2.54 1.73
C MET A 225 16.34 1.83 1.74
N GLY A 226 16.40 0.53 1.42
CA GLY A 226 17.67 -0.20 1.44
C GLY A 226 18.22 -0.43 2.85
N ILE A 227 17.35 -0.50 3.86
CA ILE A 227 17.76 -0.74 5.24
C ILE A 227 18.20 -2.19 5.38
N ASP A 228 19.34 -2.39 6.05
CA ASP A 228 19.82 -3.72 6.38
C ASP A 228 18.77 -4.46 7.23
N PRO A 229 18.37 -5.69 6.86
CA PRO A 229 17.46 -6.49 7.68
C PRO A 229 17.88 -6.63 9.16
N ASP A 230 19.17 -6.56 9.49
CA ASP A 230 19.67 -6.58 10.88
C ASP A 230 19.31 -5.32 11.69
N ASP A 231 19.09 -4.20 11.01
CA ASP A 231 18.65 -2.93 11.59
C ASP A 231 17.11 -2.86 11.75
N ILE A 232 16.39 -3.97 11.57
CA ILE A 232 14.94 -4.05 11.72
C ILE A 232 14.59 -5.04 12.82
N ASP A 233 13.68 -4.67 13.71
CA ASP A 233 13.13 -5.57 14.72
C ASP A 233 12.12 -6.55 14.08
N MET A 234 12.62 -7.73 13.71
CA MET A 234 11.83 -8.75 13.01
C MET A 234 10.73 -9.33 13.91
N ASP A 235 10.95 -9.45 15.22
CA ASP A 235 9.95 -9.95 16.16
C ASP A 235 8.72 -9.03 16.20
N GLN A 236 8.95 -7.72 16.26
CA GLN A 236 7.85 -6.76 16.20
C GLN A 236 7.19 -6.72 14.82
N ALA A 237 7.95 -6.89 13.73
CA ALA A 237 7.38 -7.01 12.39
C ALA A 237 6.47 -8.24 12.26
N MET A 238 6.88 -9.40 12.80
CA MET A 238 6.06 -10.62 12.87
C MET A 238 4.79 -10.39 13.69
N ALA A 239 4.90 -9.75 14.86
CA ALA A 239 3.74 -9.42 15.69
C ALA A 239 2.76 -8.49 14.97
N ALA A 240 3.26 -7.46 14.28
CA ALA A 240 2.45 -6.55 13.48
C ALA A 240 1.77 -7.27 12.29
N ALA A 241 2.47 -8.18 11.61
CA ALA A 241 1.90 -8.99 10.54
C ALA A 241 0.74 -9.87 11.02
N ASN A 242 0.90 -10.53 12.18
CA ASN A 242 -0.17 -11.31 12.81
C ASN A 242 -1.38 -10.44 13.18
N VAL A 243 -1.17 -9.22 13.67
CA VAL A 243 -2.25 -8.26 13.94
C VAL A 243 -3.01 -7.90 12.66
N CYS A 244 -2.30 -7.66 11.56
CA CYS A 244 -2.91 -7.32 10.28
C CYS A 244 -3.78 -8.45 9.70
N GLU A 245 -3.37 -9.71 9.88
CA GLU A 245 -4.09 -10.89 9.38
C GLU A 245 -5.22 -11.37 10.29
N ALA A 246 -5.21 -10.98 11.57
CA ALA A 246 -6.25 -11.38 12.51
C ALA A 246 -7.66 -11.10 11.94
N LEU A 247 -8.47 -12.16 11.83
CA LEU A 247 -9.80 -12.07 11.25
C LEU A 247 -10.77 -11.36 12.20
N ILE A 248 -11.49 -10.38 11.66
CA ILE A 248 -12.59 -9.68 12.32
C ILE A 248 -13.76 -9.70 11.33
N ASP A 249 -14.84 -10.39 11.72
CA ASP A 249 -16.02 -10.64 10.87
C ASP A 249 -15.67 -11.35 9.55
N GLY A 250 -14.73 -12.31 9.61
CA GLY A 250 -14.30 -13.11 8.47
C GLY A 250 -13.38 -12.39 7.48
N LYS A 251 -13.01 -11.13 7.75
CA LYS A 251 -12.03 -10.37 6.96
C LYS A 251 -10.78 -10.06 7.79
N PRO A 252 -9.59 -10.04 7.18
CA PRO A 252 -8.37 -9.59 7.84
C PRO A 252 -8.51 -8.19 8.43
N ARG A 253 -7.77 -7.93 9.51
CA ARG A 253 -7.85 -6.68 10.25
C ARG A 253 -7.44 -5.49 9.39
N TYR A 254 -6.28 -5.61 8.74
CA TYR A 254 -5.65 -4.57 7.94
C TYR A 254 -5.08 -5.14 6.64
N ARG A 255 -5.78 -4.87 5.54
CA ARG A 255 -5.28 -5.04 4.19
C ARG A 255 -5.26 -3.69 3.48
N ILE A 256 -4.19 -3.43 2.76
CA ILE A 256 -4.02 -2.22 1.96
C ILE A 256 -3.62 -2.58 0.54
N GLY A 257 -3.96 -1.71 -0.39
CA GLY A 257 -3.53 -1.79 -1.77
C GLY A 257 -3.52 -0.42 -2.40
N GLY A 258 -2.52 -0.13 -3.22
CA GLY A 258 -2.38 1.19 -3.78
C GLY A 258 -1.11 1.37 -4.58
N VAL A 259 -0.92 2.62 -5.00
CA VAL A 259 0.20 3.05 -5.84
C VAL A 259 0.89 4.19 -5.14
N LEU A 260 2.21 4.09 -4.99
CA LEU A 260 3.08 5.09 -4.40
C LEU A 260 4.10 5.57 -5.42
N PRO A 261 4.12 6.86 -5.80
CA PRO A 261 5.13 7.37 -6.70
C PRO A 261 6.49 7.45 -6.00
N VAL A 262 7.57 7.08 -6.70
CA VAL A 262 8.93 7.13 -6.12
C VAL A 262 9.50 8.55 -6.03
N THR A 263 8.77 9.56 -6.51
CA THR A 263 9.11 10.99 -6.32
C THR A 263 8.95 11.47 -4.90
N ASN A 264 8.16 10.75 -4.09
CA ASN A 264 7.92 11.14 -2.71
C ASN A 264 9.14 10.78 -1.86
N ASP A 265 9.54 11.70 -0.99
CA ASP A 265 10.61 11.44 -0.02
C ASP A 265 10.26 10.25 0.88
N HIS A 266 11.26 9.47 1.30
CA HIS A 266 11.00 8.29 2.13
C HIS A 266 10.18 8.58 3.41
N PRO A 267 10.40 9.69 4.15
CA PRO A 267 9.56 10.03 5.30
C PRO A 267 8.10 10.33 4.92
N ALA A 268 7.85 10.86 3.72
CA ALA A 268 6.48 11.10 3.24
C ALA A 268 5.78 9.77 2.93
N ILE A 269 6.48 8.83 2.28
CA ILE A 269 5.96 7.48 2.01
C ILE A 269 5.66 6.74 3.31
N ILE A 270 6.59 6.74 4.28
CA ILE A 270 6.35 6.11 5.58
C ILE A 270 5.14 6.74 6.28
N ARG A 271 5.01 8.07 6.29
CA ARG A 271 3.81 8.73 6.86
C ARG A 271 2.53 8.35 6.14
N GLN A 272 2.57 8.14 4.82
CA GLN A 272 1.41 7.72 4.06
C GLN A 272 1.00 6.28 4.40
N LEU A 273 1.97 5.38 4.55
CA LEU A 273 1.74 4.01 5.04
C LEU A 273 1.21 4.03 6.48
N GLU A 274 1.82 4.80 7.39
CA GLU A 274 1.32 4.99 8.76
C GLU A 274 -0.14 5.49 8.77
N GLY A 275 -0.45 6.51 7.95
CA GLY A 275 -1.78 7.10 7.85
C GLY A 275 -2.85 6.18 7.22
N ALA A 276 -2.44 5.10 6.54
CA ALA A 276 -3.36 4.14 5.95
C ALA A 276 -4.14 3.34 7.01
N ILE A 277 -3.48 2.99 8.13
CA ILE A 277 -4.13 2.23 9.21
C ILE A 277 -3.98 2.87 10.60
N ASN A 278 -3.36 4.05 10.70
CA ASN A 278 -2.87 4.66 11.94
C ASN A 278 -1.75 3.87 12.64
N GLY A 279 -0.98 3.12 11.85
CA GLY A 279 0.20 2.38 12.29
C GLY A 279 1.40 3.29 12.53
N LYS A 280 2.48 2.72 13.05
CA LYS A 280 3.69 3.47 13.37
C LYS A 280 4.96 2.74 12.94
N VAL A 281 5.92 3.51 12.45
CA VAL A 281 7.29 3.09 12.20
C VAL A 281 8.19 4.04 12.99
N ALA A 282 8.91 3.51 13.98
CA ALA A 282 9.88 4.28 14.77
C ALA A 282 11.29 3.75 14.58
N ARG A 283 12.27 4.66 14.63
CA ARG A 283 13.68 4.30 14.71
C ARG A 283 14.19 4.64 16.11
N VAL A 284 14.62 3.64 16.87
CA VAL A 284 15.13 3.80 18.24
C VAL A 284 16.35 2.89 18.43
N GLY A 285 17.43 3.42 19.00
CA GLY A 285 18.63 2.60 19.27
C GLY A 285 19.27 1.98 18.03
N GLY A 286 19.14 2.62 16.86
CA GLY A 286 19.64 2.11 15.58
C GLY A 286 18.63 1.25 14.81
N LYS A 287 17.70 0.59 15.49
CA LYS A 287 16.72 -0.33 14.90
C LYS A 287 15.40 0.33 14.51
N TYR A 288 14.77 -0.21 13.48
CA TYR A 288 13.42 0.11 13.03
C TYR A 288 12.38 -0.83 13.68
N PHE A 289 11.30 -0.23 14.16
CA PHE A 289 10.21 -0.86 14.89
C PHE A 289 8.91 -0.59 14.13
N ILE A 290 8.17 -1.65 13.78
CA ILE A 290 6.89 -1.58 13.05
C ILE A 290 5.77 -1.96 14.00
N TRP A 291 4.76 -1.11 14.11
CA TRP A 291 3.61 -1.34 14.97
C TRP A 291 2.30 -1.13 14.22
N ALA A 292 1.47 -2.17 14.20
CA ALA A 292 0.10 -2.12 13.71
C ALA A 292 -0.86 -1.91 14.89
N PRO A 293 -1.92 -1.09 14.77
CA PRO A 293 -2.80 -0.81 15.89
C PRO A 293 -3.60 -2.04 16.34
N ASN A 294 -3.58 -2.32 17.64
CA ASN A 294 -4.39 -3.36 18.25
C ASN A 294 -4.80 -2.96 19.66
N ASP A 295 -5.94 -3.48 20.10
CA ASP A 295 -6.45 -3.30 21.47
C ASP A 295 -5.87 -4.37 22.42
N ASP A 296 -4.61 -4.77 22.23
CA ASP A 296 -3.95 -5.68 23.17
C ASP A 296 -3.47 -4.87 24.37
N LEU A 297 -4.28 -4.91 25.43
CA LEU A 297 -4.00 -4.22 26.70
C LEU A 297 -3.14 -5.07 27.65
N THR A 298 -2.59 -6.20 27.18
CA THR A 298 -1.74 -7.06 28.01
C THR A 298 -0.44 -6.31 28.32
N PRO A 299 -0.18 -5.95 29.58
CA PRO A 299 1.02 -5.21 29.93
C PRO A 299 2.23 -6.13 29.79
N PHE A 300 3.22 -5.68 29.02
CA PHE A 300 4.53 -6.33 28.94
C PHE A 300 5.25 -6.29 30.29
N SER A 301 5.09 -5.18 31.01
CA SER A 301 5.73 -4.97 32.29
C SER A 301 4.99 -3.92 33.13
N THR A 302 5.49 -3.73 34.34
CA THR A 302 5.07 -2.67 35.26
C THR A 302 6.25 -1.74 35.52
N ILE A 303 6.01 -0.44 35.40
CA ILE A 303 6.89 0.62 35.89
C ILE A 303 6.34 1.02 37.25
N ASP A 304 7.15 0.80 38.28
CA ASP A 304 6.82 1.19 39.64
C ASP A 304 7.58 2.46 40.04
N GLU A 305 7.19 3.04 41.18
CA GLU A 305 7.78 4.26 41.72
C GLU A 305 9.31 4.17 41.90
N ALA A 306 9.82 3.00 42.27
CA ALA A 306 11.25 2.76 42.45
C ALA A 306 12.06 2.84 41.14
N ASP A 307 11.40 2.69 39.98
CA ASP A 307 12.05 2.79 38.68
C ASP A 307 12.17 4.27 38.23
N LEU A 308 11.36 5.16 38.80
CA LEU A 308 11.28 6.56 38.40
C LEU A 308 12.38 7.39 39.07
N LEU A 309 13.12 8.15 38.26
CA LEU A 309 14.08 9.14 38.75
C LEU A 309 13.35 10.46 39.04
N ARG A 310 12.71 10.56 40.21
CA ARG A 310 11.93 11.75 40.59
C ARG A 310 12.71 13.05 40.54
N GLU A 311 14.00 13.04 40.86
CA GLU A 311 14.86 14.22 40.81
C GLU A 311 14.94 14.84 39.41
N ALA A 312 14.79 14.03 38.37
CA ALA A 312 14.76 14.49 36.97
C ALA A 312 13.37 14.98 36.51
N GLY A 313 12.35 14.86 37.36
CA GLY A 313 10.99 15.33 37.13
C GLY A 313 10.08 14.31 36.41
N VAL A 314 8.82 14.29 36.84
CA VAL A 314 7.72 13.58 36.18
C VAL A 314 6.73 14.63 35.69
N VAL A 315 6.45 14.64 34.39
CA VAL A 315 5.55 15.59 33.75
C VAL A 315 4.36 14.83 33.18
N PHE A 316 3.17 15.13 33.71
CA PHE A 316 1.91 14.71 33.12
C PHE A 316 1.35 15.83 32.25
N THR A 317 1.05 15.52 30.99
CA THR A 317 0.31 16.40 30.09
C THR A 317 -1.06 15.77 29.86
N PRO A 318 -2.16 16.39 30.34
CA PRO A 318 -3.50 15.86 30.13
C PRO A 318 -3.86 15.85 28.64
N SER A 319 -4.92 15.12 28.30
CA SER A 319 -5.50 15.15 26.95
C SER A 319 -5.79 16.60 26.53
N GLY A 320 -5.59 16.88 25.24
CA GLY A 320 -5.73 18.22 24.67
C GLY A 320 -7.15 18.82 24.81
N PRO A 321 -7.34 20.06 24.33
CA PRO A 321 -8.64 20.73 24.40
C PRO A 321 -9.74 19.90 23.71
N MET A 322 -10.98 20.04 24.19
CA MET A 322 -12.17 19.36 23.66
C MET A 322 -12.23 19.34 22.13
N GLU A 323 -11.87 20.45 21.48
CA GLU A 323 -11.89 20.59 20.02
C GLU A 323 -11.04 19.56 19.26
N LYS A 324 -10.08 18.91 19.94
CA LYS A 324 -9.22 17.85 19.38
C LYS A 324 -9.70 16.44 19.74
N LEU A 325 -10.81 16.31 20.45
CA LEU A 325 -11.48 15.05 20.73
C LEU A 325 -12.55 14.83 19.65
N TYR A 326 -12.37 13.79 18.85
CA TYR A 326 -13.31 13.42 17.81
C TYR A 326 -14.25 12.33 18.33
N ASN A 327 -15.48 12.33 17.82
CA ASN A 327 -16.50 11.32 18.15
C ASN A 327 -17.21 10.76 16.91
N THR A 328 -17.01 11.39 15.75
CA THR A 328 -17.53 10.90 14.46
C THR A 328 -16.43 10.93 13.41
N GLY A 329 -16.27 9.88 12.63
CA GLY A 329 -15.34 9.83 11.49
C GLY A 329 -16.08 9.89 10.15
N ARG A 330 -15.58 10.72 9.23
CA ARG A 330 -16.10 10.88 7.86
C ARG A 330 -14.97 10.95 6.85
N GLY A 331 -15.22 10.52 5.62
CA GLY A 331 -14.22 10.56 4.56
C GLY A 331 -14.54 9.60 3.43
N SER A 332 -13.57 9.43 2.55
CA SER A 332 -13.66 8.53 1.40
C SER A 332 -12.59 7.44 1.44
N TYR A 333 -12.85 6.33 0.78
CA TYR A 333 -11.88 5.26 0.54
C TYR A 333 -11.87 4.89 -0.95
N VAL A 334 -10.92 4.05 -1.36
CA VAL A 334 -10.78 3.61 -2.75
C VAL A 334 -11.54 2.31 -2.97
N SER A 335 -12.77 2.38 -3.47
CA SER A 335 -13.61 1.16 -3.59
C SER A 335 -13.06 0.18 -4.64
N SER A 336 -12.69 -1.04 -4.24
CA SER A 336 -12.35 -2.12 -5.16
C SER A 336 -13.57 -2.79 -5.80
N ALA A 337 -14.80 -2.34 -5.48
CA ALA A 337 -16.00 -2.89 -6.07
C ALA A 337 -16.01 -2.69 -7.59
N THR A 338 -16.50 -3.68 -8.33
CA THR A 338 -16.57 -3.66 -9.80
C THR A 338 -17.45 -2.53 -10.35
N THR A 339 -18.35 -1.97 -9.54
CA THR A 339 -19.18 -0.81 -9.90
C THR A 339 -18.42 0.51 -9.84
N ASP A 340 -17.42 0.59 -8.96
CA ASP A 340 -16.73 1.84 -8.63
C ASP A 340 -15.32 1.90 -9.24
N LEU A 341 -14.76 0.75 -9.62
CA LEU A 341 -13.50 0.59 -10.36
C LEU A 341 -12.34 1.42 -9.79
N PHE A 342 -12.08 1.26 -8.48
CA PHE A 342 -11.02 1.97 -7.74
C PHE A 342 -11.17 3.49 -7.72
N ASN A 343 -12.39 4.01 -7.88
CA ASN A 343 -12.71 5.40 -7.64
C ASN A 343 -12.88 5.69 -6.14
N LEU A 344 -12.78 6.97 -5.76
CA LEU A 344 -13.03 7.41 -4.40
C LEU A 344 -14.53 7.42 -4.12
N VAL A 345 -14.93 6.73 -3.05
CA VAL A 345 -16.32 6.62 -2.59
C VAL A 345 -16.36 6.93 -1.09
N PRO A 346 -17.37 7.66 -0.58
CA PRO A 346 -17.53 7.87 0.86
C PRO A 346 -17.77 6.54 1.58
N TYR A 347 -17.11 6.33 2.72
CA TYR A 347 -17.47 5.25 3.63
C TYR A 347 -18.60 5.70 4.58
N PRO A 348 -19.39 4.79 5.17
CA PRO A 348 -20.44 5.15 6.12
C PRO A 348 -19.89 5.89 7.35
N ASP A 349 -20.64 6.90 7.83
CA ASP A 349 -20.25 7.67 9.01
C ASP A 349 -20.03 6.76 10.22
N VAL A 350 -18.84 6.84 10.83
CA VAL A 350 -18.50 6.06 12.02
C VAL A 350 -18.73 6.93 13.25
N GLU A 351 -19.87 6.76 13.91
CA GLU A 351 -20.24 7.53 15.11
C GLU A 351 -20.10 6.71 16.40
N GLU A 352 -19.47 7.29 17.42
CA GLU A 352 -19.45 6.78 18.78
C GLU A 352 -20.50 7.52 19.62
N THR A 353 -21.75 7.04 19.61
CA THR A 353 -22.92 7.75 20.18
C THR A 353 -22.76 8.15 21.66
N ALA A 354 -22.08 7.32 22.46
CA ALA A 354 -21.78 7.64 23.86
C ALA A 354 -20.88 8.87 23.98
N ALA A 355 -19.87 8.97 23.13
CA ALA A 355 -18.94 10.10 23.06
C ALA A 355 -19.62 11.38 22.54
N VAL A 356 -20.54 11.26 21.56
CA VAL A 356 -21.35 12.40 21.08
C VAL A 356 -22.19 13.00 22.20
N THR A 357 -22.78 12.14 23.03
CA THR A 357 -23.58 12.56 24.18
C THR A 357 -22.73 13.25 25.24
N GLU A 358 -21.55 12.69 25.56
CA GLU A 358 -20.60 13.26 26.52
C GLU A 358 -20.07 14.64 26.08
N ASP A 359 -19.78 14.80 24.79
CA ASP A 359 -19.20 16.02 24.23
C ASP A 359 -20.24 17.12 23.96
N GLY A 360 -21.54 16.81 24.10
CA GLY A 360 -22.66 17.72 23.85
C GLY A 360 -22.87 18.05 22.36
N GLY A 361 -22.32 17.25 21.44
CA GLY A 361 -22.45 17.48 20.00
C GLY A 361 -21.47 16.68 19.15
N VAL A 362 -21.73 16.69 17.83
CA VAL A 362 -20.92 15.96 16.84
C VAL A 362 -19.60 16.69 16.57
N ARG A 363 -18.50 15.95 16.64
CA ARG A 363 -17.12 16.40 16.36
C ARG A 363 -16.48 15.46 15.35
N VAL A 364 -16.39 15.95 14.11
CA VAL A 364 -16.01 15.14 12.96
C VAL A 364 -14.50 15.14 12.73
N LEU A 365 -13.92 13.95 12.65
CA LEU A 365 -12.63 13.69 12.03
C LEU A 365 -12.85 13.42 10.54
N ASN A 366 -12.39 14.33 9.69
CA ASN A 366 -12.35 14.10 8.25
C ASN A 366 -11.06 13.38 7.88
N HIS A 367 -11.15 12.14 7.38
CA HIS A 367 -9.97 11.35 7.01
C HIS A 367 -10.23 10.53 5.75
N ASP A 368 -9.57 10.90 4.66
CA ASP A 368 -9.61 10.10 3.43
C ASP A 368 -8.55 9.00 3.47
N LEU A 369 -8.92 7.81 3.00
CA LEU A 369 -8.10 6.61 2.95
C LEU A 369 -7.77 6.24 1.50
N SER A 370 -6.57 6.60 1.03
CA SER A 370 -6.11 6.37 -0.34
C SER A 370 -5.61 4.95 -0.62
N MET A 371 -5.31 4.17 0.43
CA MET A 371 -4.73 2.82 0.32
C MET A 371 -5.63 1.72 0.88
N VAL A 372 -6.74 2.08 1.54
CA VAL A 372 -7.72 1.10 2.02
C VAL A 372 -8.77 0.92 0.94
N GLN A 373 -9.04 -0.34 0.60
CA GLN A 373 -9.92 -0.66 -0.52
C GLN A 373 -11.21 -1.39 -0.17
N ASP A 374 -11.34 -1.79 1.09
CA ASP A 374 -12.53 -2.44 1.62
C ASP A 374 -13.23 -1.53 2.63
N VAL A 375 -14.55 -1.42 2.50
CA VAL A 375 -15.37 -0.55 3.36
C VAL A 375 -15.33 -0.96 4.84
N SER A 376 -15.34 -2.26 5.14
CA SER A 376 -15.33 -2.77 6.51
C SER A 376 -13.99 -2.47 7.20
N ILE A 377 -12.89 -2.54 6.43
CA ILE A 377 -11.56 -2.15 6.91
C ILE A 377 -11.50 -0.63 7.12
N ALA A 378 -12.07 0.16 6.20
CA ALA A 378 -12.11 1.62 6.32
C ALA A 378 -12.84 2.07 7.60
N GLU A 379 -14.04 1.55 7.85
CA GLU A 379 -14.81 1.84 9.06
C GLU A 379 -14.03 1.49 10.34
N ARG A 380 -13.35 0.34 10.34
CA ARG A 380 -12.56 -0.14 11.49
C ARG A 380 -11.36 0.75 11.79
N VAL A 381 -10.61 1.13 10.75
CA VAL A 381 -9.46 2.04 10.88
C VAL A 381 -9.92 3.38 11.45
N VAL A 382 -10.98 3.95 10.88
CA VAL A 382 -11.52 5.25 11.30
C VAL A 382 -12.08 5.18 12.73
N ARG A 383 -12.78 4.10 13.09
CA ARG A 383 -13.22 3.85 14.48
C ARG A 383 -12.05 3.85 15.45
N GLY A 384 -10.97 3.15 15.11
CA GLY A 384 -9.74 3.14 15.90
C GLY A 384 -9.13 4.53 16.05
N MET A 385 -9.11 5.35 14.98
CA MET A 385 -8.63 6.73 15.03
C MET A 385 -9.50 7.60 15.96
N VAL A 386 -10.83 7.55 15.82
CA VAL A 386 -11.78 8.29 16.65
C VAL A 386 -11.59 7.95 18.12
N ARG A 387 -11.55 6.65 18.46
CA ARG A 387 -11.35 6.18 19.85
C ARG A 387 -10.00 6.64 20.41
N ARG A 388 -8.92 6.48 19.66
CA ARG A 388 -7.57 6.89 20.11
C ARG A 388 -7.43 8.39 20.29
N SER A 389 -8.18 9.21 19.56
CA SER A 389 -8.18 10.67 19.76
C SER A 389 -8.56 11.09 21.18
N ARG A 390 -9.37 10.26 21.88
CA ARG A 390 -9.81 10.51 23.26
C ARG A 390 -8.73 10.20 24.30
N PHE A 391 -7.76 9.37 23.97
CA PHE A 391 -6.68 8.94 24.86
C PHE A 391 -5.35 9.63 24.53
N GLY A 392 -5.36 10.97 24.51
CA GLY A 392 -4.20 11.80 24.13
C GLY A 392 -3.27 12.20 25.29
N ALA A 393 -3.59 11.83 26.53
CA ALA A 393 -2.78 12.17 27.69
C ALA A 393 -1.39 11.50 27.61
N SER A 394 -0.35 12.19 28.08
CA SER A 394 1.02 11.69 28.00
C SER A 394 1.78 11.91 29.30
N TRP A 395 2.61 10.93 29.64
CA TRP A 395 3.55 10.98 30.74
C TRP A 395 4.98 11.08 30.18
N ARG A 396 5.80 11.96 30.78
CA ARG A 396 7.23 12.05 30.51
C ARG A 396 7.98 12.00 31.83
N PHE A 397 8.85 11.02 31.98
CA PHE A 397 9.69 10.82 33.16
C PHE A 397 11.04 10.24 32.75
N ALA A 398 12.03 10.38 33.62
CA ALA A 398 13.30 9.67 33.49
C ALA A 398 13.25 8.38 34.31
N MET A 399 13.91 7.35 33.81
CA MET A 399 14.00 6.04 34.44
C MET A 399 15.46 5.61 34.54
N GLY A 400 15.78 4.79 35.54
CA GLY A 400 17.10 4.18 35.67
C GLY A 400 17.41 3.20 34.52
N PRO A 401 18.47 2.37 34.64
CA PRO A 401 18.91 1.45 33.58
C PRO A 401 17.84 0.48 33.08
N LYS A 402 16.81 0.16 33.89
CA LYS A 402 15.62 -0.60 33.48
C LYS A 402 14.91 0.04 32.27
N GLY A 403 15.06 1.35 32.07
CA GLY A 403 14.69 2.09 30.86
C GLY A 403 15.10 1.43 29.55
N LEU A 404 16.26 0.78 29.54
CA LEU A 404 16.82 0.18 28.33
C LEU A 404 16.11 -1.12 27.93
N THR A 405 15.31 -1.74 28.80
CA THR A 405 14.57 -2.95 28.47
C THR A 405 13.24 -2.67 27.78
N PHE A 406 12.78 -1.40 27.81
CA PHE A 406 11.53 -1.01 27.18
C PHE A 406 11.72 -0.80 25.69
N GLN A 407 10.85 -1.43 24.91
CA GLN A 407 10.82 -1.25 23.47
C GLN A 407 9.73 -0.24 23.09
N PRO A 408 9.89 0.45 21.95
CA PRO A 408 8.82 1.27 21.41
C PRO A 408 7.55 0.45 21.19
N PHE A 409 6.40 1.07 21.46
CA PHE A 409 5.06 0.48 21.26
C PHE A 409 4.69 -0.69 22.18
N SER A 410 5.50 -1.00 23.20
CA SER A 410 5.10 -1.92 24.27
C SER A 410 4.04 -1.29 25.18
N VAL A 411 3.05 -2.08 25.59
CA VAL A 411 2.07 -1.69 26.61
C VAL A 411 2.65 -1.96 27.99
N THR A 412 2.50 -1.03 28.93
CA THR A 412 3.09 -1.12 30.26
C THR A 412 2.19 -0.43 31.27
N THR A 413 2.04 -1.05 32.43
CA THR A 413 1.32 -0.44 33.56
C THR A 413 2.24 0.56 34.25
N LEU A 414 1.82 1.80 34.40
CA LEU A 414 2.54 2.84 35.15
C LEU A 414 1.91 3.01 36.52
N ASN A 415 2.64 2.64 37.58
CA ASN A 415 2.29 2.90 38.97
C ASN A 415 3.17 4.05 39.49
N CYS A 416 2.64 5.27 39.46
CA CYS A 416 3.33 6.45 39.98
C CYS A 416 2.45 7.20 40.98
N GLN A 417 3.03 7.80 42.02
CA GLN A 417 2.26 8.66 42.92
C GLN A 417 1.83 9.95 42.21
N GLU A 418 0.54 10.25 42.23
CA GLU A 418 -0.07 11.43 41.59
C GLU A 418 0.25 12.74 42.32
N THR A 419 0.61 12.68 43.61
CA THR A 419 0.98 13.83 44.43
C THR A 419 2.25 13.55 45.23
N ASN A 420 3.01 14.59 45.59
CA ASN A 420 4.25 14.47 46.38
C ASN A 420 4.01 14.19 47.89
N ASN A 421 2.85 13.62 48.25
CA ASN A 421 2.46 13.37 49.64
C ASN A 421 2.38 11.89 49.95
#